data_AF-A0A8X6WAI0-F1
#
_entry.id   AF-A0A8X6WAI0-F1
#
_cell.length_a   1.000
_cell.length_b   1.000
_cell.length_c   1.000
_cell.angle_alpha   90.00
_cell.angle_beta   90.00
_cell.angle_gamma   90.00
#
_symmetry.space_group_name_H-M   'P 1'
#
loop_
_entity.id
_entity.type
_entity.pdbx_description
1 polymer ?
#
loop_
_entity_poly.entity_id
_entity_poly.type
_entity_poly.pdbx_seq_one_letter_code
_entity_poly.pdbx_strand_id
1 'polypeptide(L)'
;MEEPSTFRGAPGEDPLKWLKEYDRVANFNKWDDMMCLANVYFFLDGTARQWYVNNEDALDSWEAFKNGLSGLFGDRQKYTRRAEEQLKCRAQRSGEETQESLDSDPQSLEEIVQDEVERVLAPVSTKPTETRPRPTYAAVTRKYRAPVQKFPPEPRKTDVWRTADNRPVCFHCGRPGHVMRYCREKGCL
;
A
#
# COMPACT_ATOMS: atom_id res chain seq x y z
N MET A 1 16.75 9.23 -29.39
CA MET A 1 15.51 8.92 -28.67
C MET A 1 15.67 9.55 -27.31
N GLU A 2 14.66 10.28 -26.84
CA GLU A 2 14.66 10.78 -25.47
C GLU A 2 14.32 9.61 -24.55
N GLU A 3 14.96 9.56 -23.37
CA GLU A 3 14.72 8.53 -22.36
C GLU A 3 14.17 9.19 -21.10
N PRO A 4 13.09 8.67 -20.50
CA PRO A 4 12.56 9.22 -19.26
C PRO A 4 13.52 8.95 -18.09
N SER A 5 13.53 9.85 -17.11
CA SER A 5 14.31 9.66 -15.89
C SER A 5 13.89 8.40 -15.12
N THR A 6 14.78 7.87 -14.27
CA THR A 6 14.48 6.72 -13.42
C THR A 6 13.70 7.13 -12.17
N PHE A 7 12.58 6.46 -11.89
CA PHE A 7 11.80 6.63 -10.67
C PHE A 7 12.12 5.55 -9.64
N ARG A 8 12.55 5.95 -8.44
CA ARG A 8 12.96 5.02 -7.36
C ARG A 8 11.85 4.79 -6.34
N GLY A 9 10.88 5.70 -6.28
CA GLY A 9 9.83 5.69 -5.26
C GLY A 9 10.38 6.06 -3.87
N ALA A 10 11.44 6.86 -3.83
CA ALA A 10 12.05 7.35 -2.59
C ALA A 10 11.16 8.41 -1.91
N PRO A 11 11.26 8.58 -0.57
CA PRO A 11 10.57 9.68 0.11
C PRO A 11 11.01 11.03 -0.49
N GLY A 12 10.06 11.78 -1.04
CA GLY A 12 10.29 13.07 -1.71
C GLY A 12 10.22 13.05 -3.24
N GLU A 13 10.24 11.89 -3.89
CA GLU A 13 10.10 11.78 -5.36
C GLU A 13 8.64 11.74 -5.79
N ASP A 14 8.09 12.83 -6.34
CA ASP A 14 6.69 12.92 -6.78
C ASP A 14 6.37 11.99 -7.99
N PRO A 15 5.52 10.94 -7.81
CA PRO A 15 5.14 10.03 -8.89
C PRO A 15 4.34 10.73 -10.00
N LEU A 16 3.57 11.78 -9.69
CA LEU A 16 2.79 12.50 -10.70
C LEU A 16 3.68 13.39 -11.57
N LYS A 17 4.71 13.98 -10.97
CA LYS A 17 5.74 14.72 -11.72
C LYS A 17 6.48 13.80 -12.68
N TRP A 18 6.89 12.63 -12.20
CA TRP A 18 7.57 11.65 -13.02
C TRP A 18 6.68 11.10 -14.14
N LEU A 19 5.41 10.76 -13.86
CA LEU A 19 4.45 10.34 -14.88
C LEU A 19 4.28 11.37 -16.01
N LYS A 20 4.22 12.67 -15.67
CA LYS A 20 4.15 13.73 -16.68
C LYS A 20 5.40 13.80 -17.56
N GLU A 21 6.57 13.53 -17.01
CA GLU A 21 7.81 13.47 -17.77
C GLU A 21 7.81 12.25 -18.70
N TYR A 22 7.42 11.09 -18.17
CA TYR A 22 7.27 9.85 -18.94
C TYR A 22 6.30 10.04 -20.11
N ASP A 23 5.12 10.64 -19.88
CA ASP A 23 4.14 10.91 -20.93
C ASP A 23 4.69 11.84 -22.02
N ARG A 24 5.54 12.81 -21.69
CA ARG A 24 6.19 13.66 -22.71
C ARG A 24 7.14 12.87 -23.59
N VAL A 25 7.95 12.00 -22.98
CA VAL A 25 8.90 11.15 -23.70
C VAL A 25 8.17 10.11 -24.54
N ALA A 26 7.14 9.48 -24.00
CA ALA A 26 6.26 8.56 -24.73
C ALA A 26 5.62 9.24 -25.95
N ASN A 27 5.09 10.46 -25.80
CA ASN A 27 4.50 11.22 -26.89
C ASN A 27 5.52 11.65 -27.96
N PHE A 28 6.75 11.97 -27.54
CA PHE A 28 7.85 12.30 -28.44
C PHE A 28 8.29 11.06 -29.24
N ASN A 29 8.42 9.92 -28.57
CA ASN A 29 8.82 8.64 -29.16
C ASN A 29 7.67 7.88 -29.84
N LYS A 30 6.44 8.41 -29.81
CA LYS A 30 5.22 7.78 -30.35
C LYS A 30 4.94 6.39 -29.75
N TRP A 31 5.20 6.23 -28.47
CA TRP A 31 4.83 5.02 -27.74
C TRP A 31 3.32 4.99 -27.52
N ASP A 32 2.71 3.88 -27.89
CA ASP A 32 1.34 3.57 -27.50
C ASP A 32 1.30 3.02 -26.06
N ASP A 33 0.11 2.77 -25.52
CA ASP A 33 -0.07 2.29 -24.14
C ASP A 33 0.62 0.94 -23.90
N MET A 34 0.69 0.08 -24.92
CA MET A 34 1.35 -1.22 -24.83
C MET A 34 2.86 -1.06 -24.73
N MET A 35 3.46 -0.20 -25.57
CA MET A 35 4.88 0.16 -25.49
C MET A 35 5.21 0.86 -24.18
N CYS A 36 4.34 1.76 -23.71
CA CYS A 36 4.51 2.42 -22.42
C CYS A 36 4.59 1.40 -21.30
N LEU A 37 3.67 0.43 -21.25
CA LEU A 37 3.65 -0.60 -20.23
C LEU A 37 4.85 -1.56 -20.32
N ALA A 38 5.28 -1.92 -21.53
CA ALA A 38 6.45 -2.77 -21.74
C ALA A 38 7.76 -2.08 -21.33
N ASN A 39 7.86 -0.78 -21.60
CA ASN A 39 9.08 -0.01 -21.36
C ASN A 39 9.20 0.49 -19.92
N VAL A 40 8.08 0.70 -19.22
CA VAL A 40 8.09 1.38 -17.92
C VAL A 40 8.99 0.69 -16.89
N TYR A 41 9.06 -0.64 -16.94
CA TYR A 41 9.89 -1.45 -16.05
C TYR A 41 11.36 -0.99 -16.03
N PHE A 42 11.92 -0.63 -17.18
CA PHE A 42 13.32 -0.22 -17.30
C PHE A 42 13.61 1.11 -16.61
N PHE A 43 12.58 1.94 -16.45
CA PHE A 43 12.68 3.27 -15.83
C PHE A 43 12.21 3.28 -14.37
N LEU A 44 11.89 2.13 -13.81
CA LEU A 44 11.65 1.95 -12.39
C LEU A 44 12.89 1.39 -11.72
N ASP A 45 13.19 1.84 -10.51
CA ASP A 45 14.27 1.30 -9.68
C ASP A 45 13.84 1.26 -8.20
N GLY A 46 14.64 0.62 -7.35
CA GLY A 46 14.44 0.55 -5.91
C GLY A 46 13.04 0.09 -5.50
N THR A 47 12.34 0.94 -4.73
CA THR A 47 11.02 0.61 -4.17
C THR A 47 9.95 0.53 -5.26
N ALA A 48 10.04 1.40 -6.27
CA ALA A 48 9.08 1.41 -7.36
C ALA A 48 9.18 0.16 -8.25
N ARG A 49 10.39 -0.31 -8.54
CA ARG A 49 10.58 -1.56 -9.29
C ARG A 49 10.06 -2.76 -8.50
N GLN A 50 10.38 -2.84 -7.20
CA GLN A 50 9.89 -3.93 -6.36
C GLN A 50 8.36 -3.93 -6.28
N TRP A 51 7.74 -2.77 -6.18
CA TRP A 51 6.30 -2.63 -6.23
C TRP A 51 5.71 -3.15 -7.55
N TYR A 52 6.29 -2.77 -8.69
CA TYR A 52 5.84 -3.21 -10.00
C TYR A 52 5.84 -4.73 -10.12
N VAL A 53 6.96 -5.38 -9.78
CA VAL A 53 7.09 -6.86 -9.80
C VAL A 53 6.04 -7.53 -8.92
N ASN A 54 5.73 -6.95 -7.75
CA ASN A 54 4.73 -7.52 -6.84
C ASN A 54 3.29 -7.37 -7.36
N ASN A 55 3.03 -6.46 -8.30
CA ASN A 55 1.70 -6.15 -8.81
C ASN A 55 1.57 -6.45 -10.32
N GLU A 56 2.58 -7.04 -10.94
CA GLU A 56 2.69 -7.23 -12.39
C GLU A 56 1.44 -7.90 -13.00
N ASP A 57 0.88 -8.91 -12.32
CA ASP A 57 -0.34 -9.60 -12.76
C ASP A 57 -1.60 -8.73 -12.82
N ALA A 58 -1.65 -7.67 -12.00
CA ALA A 58 -2.74 -6.71 -11.90
C ALA A 58 -2.50 -5.45 -12.75
N LEU A 59 -1.28 -5.27 -13.26
CA LEU A 59 -0.86 -4.13 -14.09
C LEU A 59 -0.92 -4.53 -15.57
N ASP A 60 -2.11 -4.88 -16.06
CA ASP A 60 -2.34 -5.36 -17.43
C ASP A 60 -2.59 -4.23 -18.45
N SER A 61 -2.66 -2.98 -17.99
CA SER A 61 -2.90 -1.81 -18.80
C SER A 61 -2.12 -0.60 -18.29
N TRP A 62 -1.79 0.33 -19.20
CA TRP A 62 -1.13 1.58 -18.85
C TRP A 62 -1.94 2.41 -17.85
N GLU A 63 -3.28 2.34 -17.93
CA GLU A 63 -4.17 2.97 -16.98
C GLU A 63 -4.09 2.35 -15.58
N ALA A 64 -4.12 1.00 -15.47
CA ALA A 64 -3.95 0.30 -14.20
C ALA A 64 -2.60 0.66 -13.55
N PHE A 65 -1.54 0.78 -14.35
CA PHE A 65 -0.24 1.26 -13.87
C PHE A 65 -0.31 2.68 -13.30
N LYS A 66 -0.85 3.66 -14.05
CA LYS A 66 -0.98 5.05 -13.58
C LYS A 66 -1.80 5.14 -12.28
N ASN A 67 -2.90 4.40 -12.20
CA ASN A 67 -3.75 4.36 -11.01
C ASN A 67 -3.04 3.73 -9.81
N GLY A 68 -2.35 2.61 -10.00
CA GLY A 68 -1.60 1.94 -8.95
C GLY A 68 -0.43 2.78 -8.43
N LEU A 69 0.33 3.41 -9.34
CA LEU A 69 1.48 4.23 -9.00
C LEU A 69 1.05 5.49 -8.23
N SER A 70 0.01 6.18 -8.70
CA SER A 70 -0.51 7.38 -8.06
C SER A 70 -1.16 7.08 -6.70
N GLY A 71 -1.88 5.96 -6.57
CA GLY A 71 -2.47 5.55 -5.29
C GLY A 71 -1.41 5.25 -4.21
N LEU A 72 -0.40 4.45 -4.53
CA LEU A 72 0.55 3.99 -3.53
C LEU A 72 1.63 5.01 -3.18
N PHE A 73 2.18 5.71 -4.19
CA PHE A 73 3.23 6.70 -3.95
C PHE A 73 2.65 8.09 -3.69
N GLY A 74 1.49 8.43 -4.24
CA GLY A 74 0.84 9.72 -4.03
C GLY A 74 0.26 9.88 -2.64
N ASP A 75 -0.29 8.82 -2.03
CA ASP A 75 -0.78 8.89 -0.65
C ASP A 75 0.36 8.77 0.37
N ARG A 76 1.37 7.95 0.11
CA ARG A 76 2.54 7.79 0.98
C ARG A 76 3.28 9.11 1.22
N GLN A 77 3.38 9.98 0.22
CA GLN A 77 3.98 11.31 0.37
C GLN A 77 3.20 12.24 1.29
N LYS A 78 1.86 12.18 1.25
CA LYS A 78 1.00 12.98 2.12
C LYS A 78 1.21 12.58 3.57
N TYR A 79 1.34 11.27 3.84
CA TYR A 79 1.57 10.76 5.20
C TYR A 79 2.98 11.06 5.71
N THR A 80 4.03 10.91 4.89
CA THR A 80 5.40 11.23 5.33
C THR A 80 5.58 12.72 5.59
N ARG A 81 5.06 13.59 4.72
CA ARG A 81 5.15 15.05 4.92
C ARG A 81 4.45 15.49 6.21
N ARG A 82 3.23 14.98 6.46
CA ARG A 82 2.46 15.30 7.66
C ARG A 82 3.10 14.74 8.93
N ALA A 83 3.74 13.57 8.86
CA ALA A 83 4.51 13.00 9.98
C ALA A 83 5.78 13.82 10.26
N GLU A 84 6.51 14.21 9.22
CA GLU A 84 7.71 15.07 9.33
C GLU A 84 7.38 16.47 9.86
N GLU A 85 6.30 17.09 9.38
CA GLU A 85 5.79 18.37 9.90
C GLU A 85 5.45 18.26 11.39
N GLN A 86 4.78 17.18 11.81
CA GLN A 86 4.49 16.94 13.23
C GLN A 86 5.75 16.72 14.07
N LEU A 87 6.75 16.00 13.55
CA LEU A 87 8.03 15.82 14.24
C LEU A 87 8.82 17.13 14.35
N LYS A 88 8.80 17.98 13.31
CA LYS A 88 9.42 19.31 13.33
C LYS A 88 8.75 20.22 14.36
N CYS A 89 7.42 20.28 14.39
CA CYS A 89 6.68 21.04 15.41
C CYS A 89 6.96 20.53 16.84
N ARG A 90 7.16 19.23 17.01
CA ARG A 90 7.46 18.62 18.32
C ARG A 90 8.91 18.88 18.78
N ALA A 91 9.87 18.94 17.84
CA ALA A 91 11.27 19.19 18.14
C ALA A 91 11.58 20.67 18.47
N GLN A 92 10.69 21.61 18.09
CA GLN A 92 10.94 23.06 18.22
C GLN A 92 10.44 23.67 19.55
N ARG A 93 9.76 22.91 20.43
CA ARG A 93 9.53 23.35 21.81
C ARG A 93 10.72 22.97 22.69
N SER A 94 11.74 23.83 22.74
CA SER A 94 12.80 23.77 23.75
C SER A 94 13.09 25.17 24.33
N GLY A 95 12.32 25.53 25.38
CA GLY A 95 12.55 26.54 26.46
C GLY A 95 12.74 28.02 26.10
N GLU A 96 12.41 29.07 26.87
CA GLU A 96 11.75 29.42 28.16
C GLU A 96 11.51 30.98 28.06
N GLU A 97 10.61 31.66 28.79
CA GLU A 97 10.86 32.22 30.12
C GLU A 97 9.55 32.69 30.80
N THR A 98 9.50 32.48 32.10
CA THR A 98 8.46 32.84 33.07
C THR A 98 8.37 34.35 33.26
N GLN A 99 7.27 35.01 32.88
CA GLN A 99 6.92 36.33 33.41
C GLN A 99 5.42 36.40 33.77
N GLU A 100 5.23 36.28 35.08
CA GLU A 100 4.19 36.85 35.93
C GLU A 100 3.29 37.93 35.26
N SER A 101 2.00 37.62 35.18
CA SER A 101 0.94 38.62 35.41
C SER A 101 -0.14 37.92 36.22
N LEU A 102 0.02 37.99 37.55
CA LEU A 102 -1.09 37.82 38.47
C LEU A 102 -2.00 39.04 38.29
N ASP A 103 -3.10 38.89 37.57
CA ASP A 103 -4.22 39.79 37.73
C ASP A 103 -5.54 39.09 37.42
N SER A 104 -6.28 38.84 38.51
CA SER A 104 -7.74 38.79 38.63
C SER A 104 -8.52 37.65 37.91
N ASP A 105 -8.77 36.54 38.63
CA ASP A 105 -10.13 36.09 39.02
C ASP A 105 -10.11 34.74 39.77
N PRO A 106 -10.05 34.74 41.12
CA PRO A 106 -10.02 33.52 41.93
C PRO A 106 -11.44 32.94 42.18
N GLN A 107 -12.21 32.65 41.14
CA GLN A 107 -13.48 31.91 41.29
C GLN A 107 -13.75 30.83 40.22
N SER A 108 -12.90 30.65 39.20
CA SER A 108 -13.23 29.73 38.10
C SER A 108 -12.71 28.30 38.27
N LEU A 109 -11.69 28.02 39.10
CA LEU A 109 -11.05 26.70 39.13
C LEU A 109 -11.59 25.79 40.25
N GLU A 110 -12.01 26.34 41.38
CA GLU A 110 -12.57 25.55 42.49
C GLU A 110 -13.95 25.01 42.14
N GLU A 111 -14.75 25.78 41.39
CA GLU A 111 -16.07 25.36 40.89
C GLU A 111 -15.97 24.21 39.88
N ILE A 112 -14.96 24.25 39.00
CA ILE A 112 -14.71 23.19 38.01
C ILE A 112 -14.23 21.89 38.70
N VAL A 113 -13.38 22.01 39.72
CA VAL A 113 -12.89 20.83 40.46
C VAL A 113 -14.00 20.22 41.30
N GLN A 114 -14.89 21.02 41.89
CA GLN A 114 -16.03 20.51 42.66
C GLN A 114 -17.08 19.83 41.78
N ASP A 115 -17.42 20.39 40.62
CA ASP A 115 -18.39 19.80 39.68
C ASP A 115 -17.92 18.44 39.13
N GLU A 116 -16.61 18.31 38.85
CA GLU A 116 -16.04 17.03 38.38
C GLU A 116 -16.01 15.98 39.50
N VAL A 117 -15.71 16.37 40.74
CA VAL A 117 -15.71 15.45 41.89
C VAL A 117 -17.13 14.97 42.19
N GLU A 118 -18.13 15.85 42.13
CA GLU A 118 -19.54 15.49 42.36
C GLU A 118 -20.09 14.58 41.24
N ARG A 119 -19.69 14.80 39.98
CA ARG A 119 -20.00 13.90 38.86
C ARG A 119 -19.38 12.52 39.00
N VAL A 120 -18.16 12.41 39.53
CA VAL A 120 -17.45 11.12 39.68
C VAL A 120 -17.96 10.31 40.88
N LEU A 121 -18.50 10.96 41.91
CA LEU A 121 -19.01 10.30 43.12
C LEU A 121 -20.49 9.86 43.02
N ALA A 122 -21.20 10.21 41.94
CA ALA A 122 -22.56 9.74 41.72
C ALA A 122 -22.61 8.22 41.48
N PRO A 123 -23.50 7.47 42.15
CA PRO A 123 -23.56 6.02 42.00
C PRO A 123 -24.03 5.64 40.59
N VAL A 124 -23.12 5.05 39.81
CA VAL A 124 -23.44 4.47 38.50
C VAL A 124 -24.42 3.33 38.71
N SER A 125 -25.68 3.55 38.32
CA SER A 125 -26.68 2.49 38.22
C SER A 125 -26.25 1.51 37.13
N THR A 126 -25.57 0.44 37.52
CA THR A 126 -25.17 -0.63 36.60
C THR A 126 -26.41 -1.40 36.18
N LYS A 127 -26.91 -1.15 34.96
CA LYS A 127 -27.81 -2.12 34.33
C LYS A 127 -27.03 -3.41 34.04
N PRO A 128 -27.61 -4.61 34.24
CA PRO A 128 -26.92 -5.86 33.99
C PRO A 128 -26.52 -5.92 32.51
N THR A 129 -25.22 -5.96 32.25
CA THR A 129 -24.69 -6.15 30.91
C THR A 129 -24.94 -7.60 30.53
N GLU A 130 -25.96 -7.83 29.70
CA GLU A 130 -26.18 -9.12 29.07
C GLU A 130 -24.96 -9.41 28.18
N THR A 131 -24.16 -10.40 28.57
CA THR A 131 -22.95 -10.79 27.85
C THR A 131 -23.38 -11.50 26.58
N ARG A 132 -23.48 -10.78 25.47
CA ARG A 132 -23.76 -11.38 24.17
C ARG A 132 -22.58 -12.31 23.81
N PRO A 133 -22.79 -13.64 23.71
CA PRO A 133 -21.68 -14.55 23.47
C PRO A 133 -21.12 -14.31 22.07
N ARG A 134 -19.79 -14.23 21.98
CA ARG A 134 -19.04 -14.06 20.74
C ARG A 134 -19.33 -15.27 19.83
N PRO A 135 -19.81 -15.08 18.60
CA PRO A 135 -20.13 -16.20 17.73
C PRO A 135 -18.85 -16.97 17.39
N THR A 136 -18.90 -18.28 17.52
CA THR A 136 -17.79 -19.17 17.17
C THR A 136 -17.67 -19.29 15.65
N TYR A 137 -16.46 -19.60 15.17
CA TYR A 137 -16.16 -19.83 13.75
C TYR A 137 -17.16 -20.81 13.07
N ALA A 138 -17.57 -21.87 13.77
CA ALA A 138 -18.55 -22.83 13.28
C ALA A 138 -19.97 -22.24 13.08
N ALA A 139 -20.36 -21.22 13.86
CA ALA A 139 -21.66 -20.57 13.74
C ALA A 139 -21.72 -19.59 12.55
N VAL A 140 -20.59 -18.95 12.21
CA VAL A 140 -20.48 -18.05 11.06
C VAL A 140 -20.52 -18.83 9.74
N THR A 141 -19.78 -19.94 9.65
CA THR A 141 -19.70 -20.75 8.41
C THR A 141 -21.03 -21.41 8.03
N ARG A 142 -21.91 -21.71 8.98
CA ARG A 142 -23.25 -22.27 8.72
C ARG A 142 -24.19 -21.29 7.99
N LYS A 143 -24.06 -19.98 8.20
CA LYS A 143 -24.92 -18.97 7.56
C LYS A 143 -24.58 -18.69 6.10
N TYR A 144 -23.39 -19.08 5.66
CA TYR A 144 -22.85 -18.77 4.32
C TYR A 144 -22.45 -20.02 3.52
N ARG A 145 -23.08 -21.17 3.76
CA ARG A 145 -22.98 -22.29 2.82
C ARG A 145 -23.88 -22.02 1.61
N ALA A 146 -23.40 -21.16 0.71
CA ALA A 146 -23.87 -21.15 -0.66
C ALA A 146 -23.53 -22.51 -1.31
N PRO A 147 -24.36 -23.03 -2.23
CA PRO A 147 -24.01 -24.21 -3.01
C PRO A 147 -22.71 -23.92 -3.76
N VAL A 148 -21.63 -24.64 -3.43
CA VAL A 148 -20.39 -24.57 -4.20
C VAL A 148 -20.69 -25.21 -5.55
N GLN A 149 -21.03 -24.40 -6.55
CA GLN A 149 -20.98 -24.85 -7.94
C GLN A 149 -19.54 -25.28 -8.21
N LYS A 150 -19.35 -26.59 -8.43
CA LYS A 150 -18.06 -27.15 -8.86
C LYS A 150 -17.84 -26.75 -10.32
N PHE A 151 -17.40 -25.52 -10.54
CA PHE A 151 -16.84 -25.15 -11.83
C PHE A 151 -15.57 -25.95 -12.06
N PRO A 152 -15.32 -26.46 -13.27
CA PRO A 152 -13.99 -26.95 -13.64
C PRO A 152 -12.98 -25.86 -13.28
N PRO A 153 -11.81 -26.21 -12.69
CA PRO A 153 -10.79 -25.21 -12.41
C PRO A 153 -10.43 -24.54 -13.72
N GLU A 154 -10.72 -23.24 -13.84
CA GLU A 154 -10.26 -22.48 -14.99
C GLU A 154 -8.73 -22.55 -15.06
N PRO A 155 -8.17 -22.67 -16.28
CA PRO A 155 -6.72 -22.69 -16.44
C PRO A 155 -6.14 -21.41 -15.86
N ARG A 156 -5.29 -21.57 -14.84
CA ARG A 156 -4.60 -20.44 -14.21
C ARG A 156 -3.55 -19.94 -15.19
N LYS A 157 -3.22 -18.64 -15.17
CA LYS A 157 -2.12 -18.08 -15.97
C LYS A 157 -0.79 -18.84 -15.79
N THR A 158 -0.60 -19.46 -14.62
CA THR A 158 0.58 -20.31 -14.33
C THR A 158 0.62 -21.62 -15.10
N ASP A 159 -0.50 -22.06 -15.69
CA ASP A 159 -0.60 -23.27 -16.51
C ASP A 159 0.05 -23.07 -17.90
N VAL A 160 0.28 -21.82 -18.33
CA VAL A 160 1.03 -21.48 -19.57
C VAL A 160 2.46 -22.02 -19.55
N TRP A 161 3.08 -22.09 -18.36
CA TRP A 161 4.45 -22.58 -18.17
C TRP A 161 4.47 -23.97 -17.55
N ARG A 162 3.40 -24.75 -17.74
CA ARG A 162 3.26 -26.13 -17.25
C ARG A 162 2.80 -27.06 -18.35
N THR A 163 3.25 -28.31 -18.28
CA THR A 163 2.70 -29.40 -19.11
C THR A 163 1.38 -29.90 -18.50
N ALA A 164 0.59 -30.67 -19.26
CA ALA A 164 -0.68 -31.26 -18.77
C ALA A 164 -0.52 -32.04 -17.44
N ASP A 165 0.64 -32.64 -17.22
CA ASP A 165 1.00 -33.33 -15.96
C ASP A 165 1.49 -32.39 -14.84
N ASN A 166 1.22 -31.09 -14.93
CA ASN A 166 1.67 -30.04 -14.00
C ASN A 166 3.19 -29.85 -13.86
N ARG A 167 4.00 -30.39 -14.77
CA ARG A 167 5.46 -30.22 -14.76
C ARG A 167 5.86 -28.82 -15.26
N PRO A 168 6.82 -28.13 -14.60
CA PRO A 168 7.24 -26.81 -15.02
C PRO A 168 8.00 -26.86 -16.36
N VAL A 169 7.75 -25.89 -17.23
CA VAL A 169 8.47 -25.68 -18.49
C VAL A 169 9.52 -24.58 -18.30
N CYS A 170 10.75 -24.85 -18.70
CA CYS A 170 11.85 -23.90 -18.56
C CYS A 170 11.71 -22.78 -19.60
N PHE A 171 11.62 -21.54 -19.15
CA PHE A 171 11.52 -20.37 -20.05
C PHE A 171 12.77 -20.15 -20.92
N HIS A 172 13.93 -20.74 -20.55
CA HIS A 172 15.17 -20.57 -21.33
C HIS A 172 15.34 -21.56 -22.46
N CYS A 173 15.05 -22.85 -22.22
CA CYS A 173 15.25 -23.92 -23.21
C CYS A 173 13.94 -24.54 -23.71
N GLY A 174 12.79 -24.12 -23.19
CA GLY A 174 11.47 -24.66 -23.52
C GLY A 174 11.21 -26.09 -23.06
N ARG A 175 12.17 -26.77 -22.40
CA ARG A 175 12.01 -28.17 -21.98
C ARG A 175 11.22 -28.30 -20.67
N PRO A 176 10.29 -29.27 -20.58
CA PRO A 176 9.58 -29.55 -19.34
C PRO A 176 10.48 -30.23 -18.30
N GLY A 177 10.08 -30.15 -17.03
CA GLY A 177 10.71 -30.81 -15.89
C GLY A 177 11.64 -29.94 -15.05
N HIS A 178 11.91 -28.70 -15.44
CA HIS A 178 12.73 -27.76 -14.65
C HIS A 178 12.35 -26.31 -14.92
N VAL A 179 12.68 -25.42 -13.98
CA VAL A 179 12.57 -23.96 -14.16
C VAL A 179 13.92 -23.36 -14.52
N MET A 180 13.94 -22.11 -14.99
CA MET A 180 15.13 -21.38 -15.44
C MET A 180 16.35 -21.52 -14.51
N ARG A 181 16.12 -21.48 -13.19
CA ARG A 181 17.16 -21.60 -12.16
C ARG A 181 17.94 -22.94 -12.22
N TYR A 182 17.31 -24.00 -12.71
CA TYR A 182 17.88 -25.36 -12.75
C TYR A 182 18.18 -25.81 -14.19
N CYS A 183 18.27 -24.88 -15.13
CA CYS A 183 18.54 -25.19 -16.53
C CYS A 183 20.02 -25.46 -16.73
N ARG A 184 20.35 -26.68 -17.19
CA ARG A 184 21.73 -27.12 -17.44
C ARG A 184 22.40 -26.40 -18.61
N GLU A 185 21.61 -25.82 -19.51
CA GLU A 185 22.09 -25.08 -20.70
C GLU A 185 22.46 -23.61 -20.39
N LYS A 186 22.17 -23.11 -19.17
CA LYS A 186 22.46 -21.72 -18.74
C LYS A 186 23.95 -21.41 -18.54
N GLY A 187 24.82 -22.41 -18.51
CA GLY A 187 26.23 -22.28 -18.12
C GLY A 187 27.25 -22.26 -19.26
N CYS A 188 26.84 -22.12 -20.53
CA CYS A 188 27.74 -22.19 -21.69
C CYS A 188 27.91 -20.88 -22.49
N LEU A 189 27.82 -19.71 -21.84
CA LEU A 189 28.23 -18.42 -22.42
C LEU A 189 29.07 -17.64 -21.42
#